data_AF-A0A7J9Q5E0-F1
#
_entry.id   AF-A0A7J9Q5E0-F1
#
_cell.length_a   1.000
_cell.length_b   1.000
_cell.length_c   1.000
_cell.angle_alpha   90.00
_cell.angle_beta   90.00
_cell.angle_gamma   90.00
#
_symmetry.space_group_name_H-M   'P 1'
#
loop_
_entity.id
_entity.type
_entity.pdbx_description
1 polymer ?
#
loop_
_entity_poly.entity_id
_entity_poly.type
_entity_poly.pdbx_seq_one_letter_code
_entity_poly.pdbx_strand_id
1 'polypeptide(L)'
;MPWYRMLGNKFFVMLVNLLWGMNYSDLCYGYRSLTKEAVKKLNLKSKSFAIETEISIHAAKKKLKVVEVPSFEKPRRYGKGKLRTFKHGWEILKTIIREIFI
;
A
#
# COMPACT_ATOMS: atom_id res chain seq x y z
N MET A 1 13.33 5.12 -8.54
CA MET A 1 13.47 4.23 -7.35
C MET A 1 14.58 3.22 -7.58
N PRO A 2 15.27 2.71 -6.54
CA PRO A 2 16.15 1.55 -6.67
C PRO A 2 15.39 0.29 -7.09
N TRP A 3 16.03 -0.59 -7.87
CA TRP A 3 15.42 -1.79 -8.47
C TRP A 3 14.80 -2.74 -7.43
N TYR A 4 15.45 -2.92 -6.28
CA TYR A 4 14.97 -3.82 -5.21
C TYR A 4 13.65 -3.35 -4.58
N ARG A 5 13.38 -2.03 -4.57
CA ARG A 5 12.08 -1.49 -4.11
C ARG A 5 10.98 -1.74 -5.12
N MET A 6 11.31 -1.63 -6.40
CA MET A 6 10.37 -1.93 -7.48
C MET A 6 9.98 -3.40 -7.45
N LEU A 7 10.94 -4.30 -7.23
CA LEU A 7 10.69 -5.73 -7.10
C LEU A 7 9.79 -6.04 -5.89
N GLY A 8 10.10 -5.46 -4.72
CA GLY A 8 9.29 -5.64 -3.51
C GLY A 8 7.85 -5.14 -3.68
N ASN A 9 7.67 -3.96 -4.28
CA ASN A 9 6.34 -3.44 -4.56
C ASN A 9 5.56 -4.34 -5.53
N LYS A 10 6.18 -4.79 -6.62
CA LYS A 10 5.56 -5.73 -7.56
C LYS A 10 5.12 -7.02 -6.88
N PHE A 11 5.95 -7.55 -5.98
CA PHE A 11 5.60 -8.74 -5.20
C PHE A 11 4.37 -8.51 -4.31
N PHE A 12 4.31 -7.39 -3.58
CA PHE A 12 3.15 -7.08 -2.74
C PHE A 12 1.89 -6.80 -3.55
N VAL A 13 2.00 -6.08 -4.67
CA VAL A 13 0.90 -5.86 -5.61
C VAL A 13 0.34 -7.18 -6.11
N MET A 14 1.20 -8.09 -6.56
CA MET A 14 0.79 -9.43 -7.02
C MET A 14 0.03 -10.19 -5.92
N LEU A 15 0.55 -10.20 -4.69
CA LEU A 15 -0.11 -10.87 -3.56
C LEU A 15 -1.49 -10.26 -3.27
N VAL A 16 -1.59 -8.93 -3.17
CA VAL A 16 -2.85 -8.27 -2.82
C VAL A 16 -3.89 -8.45 -3.93
N ASN A 17 -3.48 -8.33 -5.19
CA ASN A 17 -4.36 -8.56 -6.33
C ASN A 17 -4.87 -10.01 -6.38
N LEU A 18 -4.00 -10.99 -6.11
CA LEU A 18 -4.38 -12.40 -6.08
C LEU A 18 -5.34 -12.73 -4.92
N LEU A 19 -5.04 -12.22 -3.72
CA LEU A 19 -5.79 -12.57 -2.51
C LEU A 19 -7.15 -11.86 -2.41
N TRP A 20 -7.25 -10.61 -2.85
CA TRP A 20 -8.47 -9.80 -2.74
C TRP A 20 -9.11 -9.43 -4.08
N GLY A 21 -8.64 -10.02 -5.20
CA GLY A 21 -9.24 -9.83 -6.52
C GLY A 21 -9.18 -8.40 -7.04
N MET A 22 -8.16 -7.64 -6.64
CA MET A 22 -7.96 -6.25 -7.06
C MET A 22 -7.05 -6.16 -8.27
N ASN A 23 -6.98 -4.97 -8.88
CA ASN A 23 -6.08 -4.67 -9.99
C ASN A 23 -5.28 -3.39 -9.69
N TYR A 24 -4.50 -3.43 -8.61
CA TYR A 24 -3.60 -2.33 -8.26
C TYR A 24 -2.34 -2.36 -9.13
N SER A 25 -1.86 -1.17 -9.49
CA SER A 25 -0.58 -0.95 -10.17
C SER A 25 0.56 -0.63 -9.19
N ASP A 26 0.26 0.02 -8.06
CA ASP A 26 1.23 0.36 -7.02
C ASP A 26 0.60 0.32 -5.62
N LEU A 27 1.23 -0.42 -4.69
CA LEU A 27 0.77 -0.55 -3.32
C LEU A 27 1.52 0.39 -2.37
N CYS A 28 2.80 0.64 -2.61
CA CYS A 28 3.70 1.40 -1.74
C CYS A 28 3.79 2.89 -2.14
N TYR A 29 2.76 3.40 -2.81
CA TYR A 29 2.64 4.83 -3.13
C TYR A 29 1.85 5.57 -2.05
N GLY A 30 2.47 6.61 -1.48
CA GLY A 30 1.93 7.36 -0.34
C GLY A 30 0.97 8.49 -0.71
N TYR A 31 0.89 8.89 -1.99
CA TYR A 31 -0.02 9.96 -2.41
C TYR A 31 -1.39 9.38 -2.77
N ARG A 32 -2.35 9.54 -1.86
CA ARG A 32 -3.70 8.99 -1.96
C ARG A 32 -4.71 10.04 -1.50
N SER A 33 -5.87 10.05 -2.15
CA SER A 33 -7.03 10.85 -1.73
C SER A 33 -8.13 9.91 -1.23
N LEU A 34 -8.74 10.25 -0.09
CA LEU A 34 -9.77 9.45 0.57
C LEU A 34 -10.91 10.37 0.97
N THR A 35 -12.15 9.96 0.72
CA THR A 35 -13.32 10.66 1.24
C THR A 35 -13.45 10.44 2.74
N LYS A 36 -14.08 11.38 3.46
CA LYS A 36 -14.34 11.26 4.91
C LYS A 36 -15.08 9.97 5.25
N GLU A 37 -16.03 9.57 4.40
CA GLU A 37 -16.79 8.33 4.56
C GLU A 37 -15.91 7.09 4.39
N ALA A 38 -15.02 7.08 3.39
CA ALA A 38 -14.07 6.00 3.19
C ALA A 38 -13.15 5.86 4.41
N VAL A 39 -12.59 6.96 4.92
CA VAL A 39 -11.73 6.94 6.13
C VAL A 39 -12.45 6.32 7.32
N LYS A 40 -13.70 6.74 7.60
CA LYS A 40 -14.51 6.17 8.68
C LYS A 40 -14.77 4.68 8.48
N LYS A 41 -15.06 4.27 7.25
CA LYS A 41 -15.29 2.86 6.92
C LYS A 41 -14.02 2.04 7.06
N LEU A 42 -12.84 2.54 6.71
CA LEU A 42 -11.60 1.75 6.66
C LEU A 42 -11.16 1.22 8.03
N ASN A 43 -11.40 1.93 9.14
CA ASN A 43 -11.02 1.50 10.50
C ASN A 43 -9.56 1.01 10.61
N LEU A 44 -8.63 1.88 10.19
CA LEU A 44 -7.20 1.57 10.07
C LEU A 44 -6.51 1.49 11.44
N LYS A 45 -5.58 0.55 11.60
CA LYS A 45 -4.83 0.31 12.84
C LYS A 45 -3.32 0.46 12.71
N SER A 46 -2.77 0.42 11.50
CA SER A 46 -1.33 0.50 11.26
C SER A 46 -0.79 1.90 11.54
N LYS A 47 0.38 1.96 12.18
CA LYS A 47 1.05 3.23 12.56
C LYS A 47 2.36 3.51 11.79
N SER A 48 2.67 2.67 10.78
CA SER A 48 3.94 2.68 10.03
C SER A 48 3.66 2.64 8.52
N PHE A 49 4.69 2.38 7.71
CA PHE A 49 4.65 2.22 6.25
C PHE A 49 3.75 1.07 5.74
N ALA A 50 3.17 0.28 6.64
CA ALA A 50 2.15 -0.69 6.29
C ALA A 50 0.75 -0.06 6.10
N ILE A 51 0.57 1.20 6.49
CA ILE A 51 -0.74 1.88 6.40
C ILE A 51 -1.24 1.96 4.97
N GLU A 52 -0.37 2.22 3.99
CA GLU A 52 -0.76 2.24 2.57
C GLU A 52 -1.32 0.88 2.12
N THR A 53 -0.71 -0.21 2.59
CA THR A 53 -1.14 -1.58 2.29
C THR A 53 -2.47 -1.90 2.98
N GLU A 54 -2.62 -1.55 4.26
CA GLU A 54 -3.86 -1.76 5.01
C GLU A 54 -5.03 -1.01 4.36
N ILE A 55 -4.80 0.24 3.91
CA ILE A 55 -5.81 1.01 3.17
C ILE A 55 -6.26 0.25 1.92
N SER A 56 -5.33 -0.25 1.10
CA SER A 56 -5.67 -0.99 -0.13
C SER A 56 -6.44 -2.28 0.16
N ILE A 57 -6.03 -3.03 1.19
CA ILE A 57 -6.70 -4.29 1.56
C ILE A 57 -8.09 -4.02 2.13
N HIS A 58 -8.22 -3.07 3.07
CA HIS A 58 -9.52 -2.75 3.66
C HIS A 58 -10.48 -2.12 2.65
N ALA A 59 -9.97 -1.35 1.69
CA ALA A 59 -10.79 -0.83 0.59
C ALA A 59 -11.36 -1.98 -0.25
N ALA A 60 -10.55 -3.00 -0.55
CA ALA A 60 -10.99 -4.21 -1.26
C ALA A 60 -12.03 -5.00 -0.45
N LYS A 61 -11.73 -5.32 0.82
CA LYS A 61 -12.65 -6.04 1.72
C LYS A 61 -14.00 -5.33 1.87
N LYS A 62 -13.99 -4.01 1.93
CA LYS A 62 -15.20 -3.17 2.10
C LYS A 62 -15.85 -2.76 0.78
N LYS A 63 -15.38 -3.32 -0.35
CA LYS A 63 -15.89 -3.06 -1.71
C LYS A 63 -15.99 -1.56 -2.02
N LEU A 64 -15.00 -0.79 -1.57
CA LEU A 64 -14.92 0.64 -1.88
C LEU A 64 -14.50 0.82 -3.34
N LYS A 65 -15.00 1.87 -3.98
CA LYS A 65 -14.55 2.26 -5.31
C LYS A 65 -13.14 2.82 -5.22
N VAL A 66 -12.19 2.18 -5.90
CA VAL A 66 -10.80 2.63 -6.01
C VAL A 66 -10.48 2.93 -7.46
N VAL A 67 -9.80 4.05 -7.69
CA VAL A 67 -9.33 4.48 -9.02
C VAL A 67 -7.88 4.88 -8.88
N GLU A 68 -7.04 4.36 -9.77
CA GLU A 68 -5.63 4.77 -9.87
C GLU A 68 -5.49 5.87 -10.91
N VAL A 69 -4.78 6.93 -10.55
CA VAL A 69 -4.43 8.02 -11.44
C VAL A 69 -2.94 7.91 -11.73
N PRO A 70 -2.53 7.72 -13.00
CA PRO A 70 -1.12 7.64 -13.35
C PRO A 70 -0.37 8.88 -12.89
N SER A 71 0.73 8.68 -12.15
CA SER A 71 1.57 9.77 -11.67
C SER A 71 3.04 9.43 -11.89
N PHE A 72 3.85 10.48 -12.09
CA PHE A 72 5.29 10.34 -12.22
C PHE A 72 6.00 10.94 -11.02
N GLU A 73 6.66 10.11 -10.23
CA GLU A 73 7.48 10.57 -9.09
C GLU A 73 8.85 11.03 -9.59
N LYS A 74 9.09 12.35 -9.56
CA LYS A 74 10.41 12.92 -9.86
C LYS A 74 11.43 12.51 -8.81
N PRO A 75 12.72 12.38 -9.17
CA PRO A 75 13.79 12.18 -8.20
C PRO A 75 13.73 13.23 -7.09
N ARG A 76 13.83 12.79 -5.83
CA ARG A 76 13.84 13.68 -4.68
C ARG A 76 15.01 14.65 -4.79
N ARG A 77 14.70 15.95 -4.85
CA ARG A 77 15.71 17.02 -4.91
C ARG A 77 16.38 17.31 -3.57
N TYR A 78 15.64 17.18 -2.46
CA TYR A 78 16.12 17.52 -1.12
C TYR A 78 15.67 16.51 -0.06
N GLY A 79 16.53 16.28 0.94
CA GLY A 79 16.26 15.40 2.09
C GLY A 79 16.59 13.92 1.84
N LYS A 80 16.74 13.17 2.95
CA LYS A 80 16.95 11.71 2.91
C LYS A 80 15.63 10.97 3.14
N GLY A 81 15.40 9.90 2.39
CA GLY A 81 14.23 9.05 2.58
C GLY A 81 14.28 8.35 3.94
N LYS A 82 13.17 8.41 4.69
CA LYS A 82 13.02 7.74 6.00
C LYS A 82 12.79 6.22 5.87
N LEU A 83 12.60 5.71 4.64
CA LEU A 83 12.24 4.33 4.36
C LEU A 83 13.43 3.37 4.53
N ARG A 84 13.37 2.54 5.58
CA ARG A 84 14.20 1.34 5.75
C ARG A 84 13.58 0.13 5.04
N THR A 85 14.03 -0.13 3.82
CA THR A 85 13.38 -1.06 2.88
C THR A 85 13.05 -2.44 3.46
N PHE A 86 14.03 -3.14 4.05
CA PHE A 86 13.81 -4.49 4.57
C PHE A 86 12.90 -4.51 5.81
N LYS A 87 13.13 -3.58 6.76
CA LYS A 87 12.33 -3.48 7.99
C LYS A 87 10.87 -3.22 7.66
N HIS A 88 10.59 -2.23 6.82
CA HIS A 88 9.22 -1.87 6.46
C HIS A 88 8.59 -2.88 5.49
N GLY A 89 9.38 -3.48 4.59
CA GLY A 89 8.91 -4.57 3.75
C GLY A 89 8.40 -5.77 4.58
N TRP A 90 9.09 -6.09 5.68
CA TRP A 90 8.63 -7.12 6.60
C TRP A 90 7.36 -6.73 7.37
N GLU A 91 7.22 -5.46 7.77
CA GLU A 91 5.99 -4.94 8.39
C GLU A 91 4.79 -5.01 7.42
N ILE A 92 5.01 -4.68 6.14
CA ILE A 92 4.01 -4.79 5.07
C ILE A 92 3.60 -6.26 4.89
N LEU A 93 4.56 -7.17 4.76
CA LEU A 93 4.27 -8.59 4.59
C LEU A 93 3.46 -9.16 5.77
N LYS A 94 3.87 -8.84 7.01
CA LYS A 94 3.13 -9.23 8.22
C LYS A 94 1.70 -8.70 8.20
N THR A 95 1.50 -7.48 7.72
CA THR A 95 0.16 -6.89 7.59
C THR A 95 -0.68 -7.64 6.57
N ILE A 96 -0.12 -7.94 5.38
CA ILE A 96 -0.80 -8.75 4.36
C ILE A 96 -1.23 -10.10 4.94
N ILE A 97 -0.31 -10.83 5.59
CA ILE A 97 -0.58 -12.15 6.17
C ILE A 97 -1.66 -12.05 7.26
N ARG A 98 -1.56 -11.05 8.16
CA ARG A 98 -2.56 -10.85 9.21
C ARG A 98 -3.95 -10.62 8.62
N GLU A 99 -4.04 -9.81 7.56
CA GLU A 99 -5.32 -9.52 6.91
C GLU A 99 -5.92 -10.73 6.18
N ILE A 100 -5.18 -11.81 5.92
CA ILE A 100 -5.77 -13.04 5.36
C ILE A 100 -6.68 -13.73 6.40
N PHE A 101 -6.34 -13.63 7.68
CA PHE A 101 -7.03 -14.35 8.76
C PHE A 101 -8.11 -13.52 9.49
N ILE A 102 -8.24 -12.23 9.15
CA ILE A 102 -9.24 -11.29 9.74
C ILE A 102 -10.37 -11.06 8.75
#